data_AF-A0A957G898-F1
#
_entry.id   AF-A0A957G898-F1
#
_cell.length_a   1.000
_cell.length_b   1.000
_cell.length_c   1.000
_cell.angle_alpha   90.00
_cell.angle_beta   90.00
_cell.angle_gamma   90.00
#
_symmetry.space_group_name_H-M   'P 1'
#
loop_
_entity.id
_entity.type
_entity.pdbx_description
1 polymer ?
#
loop_
_entity_poly.entity_id
_entity_poly.type
_entity_poly.pdbx_seq_one_letter_code
_entity_poly.pdbx_strand_id
1 'polypeptide(L)'
;MGKQQLNTQRWSTRRPARRALGVCALVLLWLLLAACRGGNEAATTSANMTEMPDASSDSSPVNASVRLVCDLSCAERGQCGTAASGQVVLLNRDAPAVSDHNVAVPVDTVGTVTELRGVEVRENVSGQQFTVTFFKVFIPERSSEAWVPQWCVTSAGS
;
A
#
# COMPACT_ATOMS: atom_id res chain seq x y z
N MET A 1 -54.70 31.62 -35.95
CA MET A 1 -55.54 32.02 -34.79
C MET A 1 -56.20 30.75 -34.25
N GLY A 2 -56.22 30.57 -32.92
CA GLY A 2 -56.76 29.35 -32.30
C GLY A 2 -56.51 29.35 -30.81
N LYS A 3 -57.37 30.03 -30.05
CA LYS A 3 -57.34 30.01 -28.57
C LYS A 3 -58.18 28.83 -28.09
N GLN A 4 -57.63 27.98 -27.22
CA GLN A 4 -58.41 27.32 -26.17
C GLN A 4 -57.63 27.37 -24.85
N GLN A 5 -58.29 27.89 -23.81
CA GLN A 5 -57.88 27.76 -22.41
C GLN A 5 -58.81 26.78 -21.72
N LEU A 6 -58.31 26.14 -20.65
CA LEU A 6 -58.94 25.87 -19.34
C LEU A 6 -58.11 24.73 -18.69
N ASN A 7 -57.44 24.92 -17.55
CA ASN A 7 -57.93 25.13 -16.18
C ASN A 7 -58.16 23.81 -15.40
N THR A 8 -57.95 23.88 -14.08
CA THR A 8 -58.00 22.85 -13.03
C THR A 8 -56.81 21.87 -13.01
N GLN A 9 -56.28 21.38 -11.87
CA GLN A 9 -56.49 21.69 -10.44
C GLN A 9 -55.16 21.94 -9.69
N ARG A 10 -55.22 22.64 -8.54
CA ARG A 10 -54.18 22.56 -7.47
C ARG A 10 -54.27 21.23 -6.74
N TRP A 11 -53.16 20.53 -6.52
CA TRP A 11 -53.06 19.47 -5.49
C TRP A 11 -51.93 19.79 -4.52
N SER A 12 -52.30 20.35 -3.36
CA SER A 12 -51.38 20.64 -2.25
C SER A 12 -51.24 19.42 -1.35
N THR A 13 -50.31 18.51 -1.64
CA THR A 13 -49.96 17.43 -0.71
C THR A 13 -48.78 17.82 0.18
N ARG A 14 -49.08 18.53 1.29
CA ARG A 14 -48.13 18.64 2.41
C ARG A 14 -47.95 17.25 3.02
N ARG A 15 -46.75 16.67 2.98
CA ARG A 15 -46.40 15.44 3.71
C ARG A 15 -45.42 15.72 4.85
N PRO A 16 -45.89 15.93 6.10
CA PRO A 16 -45.02 16.09 7.26
C PRO A 16 -44.52 14.72 7.75
N ALA A 17 -43.52 14.14 7.10
CA ALA A 17 -42.97 12.82 7.45
C ALA A 17 -41.42 12.77 7.47
N ARG A 18 -40.73 13.91 7.46
CA ARG A 18 -39.25 13.98 7.42
C ARG A 18 -38.55 13.91 8.79
N ARG A 19 -39.28 13.80 9.90
CA ARG A 19 -38.68 13.82 11.27
C ARG A 19 -38.43 12.43 11.88
N ALA A 20 -39.11 11.37 11.42
CA ALA A 20 -38.95 10.03 11.98
C ALA A 20 -37.65 9.33 11.51
N LEU A 21 -37.25 9.50 10.24
CA LEU A 21 -36.07 8.82 9.68
C LEU A 21 -34.73 9.25 10.32
N GLY A 22 -34.63 10.49 10.80
CA GLY A 22 -33.39 11.04 11.35
C GLY A 22 -32.95 10.39 12.66
N VAL A 23 -33.90 9.97 13.49
CA VAL A 23 -33.59 9.37 14.80
C VAL A 23 -33.02 7.96 14.63
N CYS A 24 -33.60 7.14 13.75
CA CYS A 24 -33.07 5.81 13.46
C CYS A 24 -31.66 5.84 12.86
N ALA A 25 -31.37 6.81 11.98
CA ALA A 25 -30.03 6.99 11.41
C ALA A 25 -28.98 7.36 12.48
N LEU A 26 -29.34 8.22 13.45
CA LEU A 26 -28.44 8.59 14.56
C LEU A 26 -28.18 7.42 15.52
N VAL A 27 -29.18 6.59 15.81
CA VAL A 27 -29.01 5.39 16.65
C VAL A 27 -28.10 4.35 15.96
N LEU A 28 -28.29 4.10 14.66
CA LEU A 28 -27.43 3.21 13.88
C LEU A 28 -25.98 3.72 13.81
N LEU A 29 -25.77 5.02 13.64
CA LEU A 29 -24.45 5.64 13.64
C LEU A 29 -23.73 5.49 15.00
N TRP A 30 -24.47 5.65 16.11
CA TRP A 30 -23.93 5.43 17.46
C TRP A 30 -23.53 3.96 17.71
N LEU A 31 -24.32 3.00 17.24
CA LEU A 31 -24.00 1.57 17.36
C LEU A 31 -22.74 1.20 16.56
N LEU A 32 -22.55 1.76 15.37
CA LEU A 32 -21.33 1.56 14.56
C LEU A 32 -20.09 2.16 15.22
N LEU A 33 -20.21 3.35 15.85
CA LEU A 33 -19.11 3.99 16.58
C LEU A 33 -18.72 3.22 17.85
N ALA A 34 -19.68 2.58 18.54
CA ALA A 34 -19.40 1.74 19.70
C ALA A 34 -18.59 0.49 19.33
N ALA A 35 -18.87 -0.14 18.19
CA ALA A 35 -18.15 -1.32 17.70
C ALA A 35 -16.67 -1.07 17.38
N CYS A 36 -16.27 0.19 17.13
CA CYS A 36 -14.89 0.57 16.84
C CYS A 36 -14.09 1.03 18.08
N ARG A 37 -14.66 0.96 19.30
CA ARG A 37 -14.04 1.47 20.54
C ARG A 37 -13.85 0.39 21.61
N GLY A 38 -13.28 -0.74 21.22
CA GLY A 38 -12.85 -1.81 22.13
C GLY A 38 -11.55 -2.43 21.66
N GLY A 39 -10.45 -2.23 22.41
CA GLY A 39 -9.14 -2.79 22.04
C GLY A 39 -7.92 -2.05 22.60
N ASN A 40 -7.97 -1.56 23.84
CA ASN A 40 -6.76 -1.06 24.50
C ASN A 40 -6.84 -1.24 26.03
N GLU A 41 -6.81 -2.50 26.47
CA GLU A 41 -6.71 -2.85 27.88
C GLU A 41 -5.31 -2.50 28.41
N ALA A 42 -5.26 -1.81 29.55
CA ALA A 42 -4.00 -1.44 30.18
C ALA A 42 -3.46 -2.62 31.00
N ALA A 43 -2.37 -3.23 30.52
CA ALA A 43 -1.55 -4.14 31.31
C ALA A 43 -0.36 -3.39 31.91
N THR A 44 -0.51 -2.86 33.12
CA THR A 44 0.61 -2.36 33.92
C THR A 44 1.42 -3.55 34.42
N THR A 45 2.39 -4.02 33.64
CA THR A 45 3.34 -5.03 34.11
C THR A 45 4.48 -4.38 34.89
N SER A 46 4.69 -4.93 36.09
CA SER A 46 5.71 -4.57 37.06
C SER A 46 7.09 -4.28 36.45
N ALA A 47 7.81 -3.33 37.05
CA ALA A 47 9.25 -3.22 36.88
C ALA A 47 9.91 -4.57 37.18
N ASN A 48 10.57 -5.14 36.18
CA ASN A 48 11.68 -6.06 36.34
C ASN A 48 12.80 -5.59 35.42
N MET A 49 13.99 -5.38 35.97
CA MET A 49 15.15 -5.05 35.15
C MET A 49 15.54 -6.31 34.38
N THR A 50 15.32 -6.30 33.07
CA THR A 50 15.86 -7.28 32.14
C THR A 50 16.23 -6.50 30.90
N GLU A 51 17.45 -6.76 30.41
CA GLU A 51 18.10 -6.06 29.30
C GLU A 51 17.12 -5.49 28.28
N MET A 52 17.23 -4.18 28.07
CA MET A 52 16.92 -3.56 26.80
C MET A 52 17.80 -4.27 25.76
N PRO A 53 17.25 -5.15 24.89
CA PRO A 53 18.06 -5.71 23.83
C PRO A 53 18.50 -4.53 22.97
N ASP A 54 19.80 -4.44 22.71
CA ASP A 54 20.36 -3.38 21.88
C ASP A 54 19.53 -3.22 20.61
N ALA A 55 19.31 -1.96 20.22
CA ALA A 55 18.85 -1.64 18.89
C ALA A 55 19.81 -2.32 17.92
N SER A 56 19.34 -3.39 17.26
CA SER A 56 20.20 -4.38 16.63
C SER A 56 21.05 -3.72 15.56
N SER A 57 22.30 -3.44 15.92
CA SER A 57 23.19 -2.64 15.13
C SER A 57 23.70 -3.46 13.95
N ASP A 58 23.61 -2.87 12.76
CA ASP A 58 24.34 -3.28 11.56
C ASP A 58 24.35 -4.78 11.21
N SER A 59 23.17 -5.31 10.89
CA SER A 59 23.09 -6.18 9.70
C SER A 59 22.68 -5.33 8.50
N SER A 60 23.62 -4.50 8.01
CA SER A 60 23.44 -3.78 6.75
C SER A 60 23.10 -4.80 5.65
N PRO A 61 21.99 -4.66 4.91
CA PRO A 61 21.59 -5.65 3.92
C PRO A 61 22.55 -5.81 2.74
N VAL A 62 23.63 -5.03 2.65
CA VAL A 62 24.70 -5.23 1.66
C VAL A 62 25.29 -6.64 1.80
N ASN A 63 25.44 -7.33 0.67
CA ASN A 63 25.77 -8.75 0.53
C ASN A 63 24.69 -9.74 1.01
N ALA A 64 23.52 -9.28 1.48
CA ALA A 64 22.41 -10.19 1.77
C ALA A 64 21.82 -10.80 0.49
N SER A 65 21.41 -12.07 0.60
CA SER A 65 20.68 -12.77 -0.44
C SER A 65 19.19 -12.42 -0.36
N VAL A 66 18.63 -11.93 -1.46
CA VAL A 66 17.23 -11.51 -1.56
C VAL A 66 16.54 -12.22 -2.73
N ARG A 67 15.25 -12.52 -2.54
CA ARG A 67 14.38 -13.12 -3.55
C ARG A 67 13.40 -12.07 -4.06
N LEU A 68 13.32 -11.89 -5.38
CA LEU A 68 12.32 -11.01 -6.01
C LEU A 68 10.93 -11.63 -5.88
N VAL A 69 9.96 -10.85 -5.41
CA VAL A 69 8.57 -11.29 -5.21
C VAL A 69 7.58 -10.30 -5.80
N CYS A 70 6.46 -10.82 -6.29
CA CYS A 70 5.29 -10.03 -6.69
C CYS A 70 4.13 -10.40 -5.75
N ASP A 71 4.27 -10.01 -4.49
CA ASP A 71 3.21 -10.10 -3.49
C ASP A 71 2.19 -8.95 -3.69
N LEU A 72 1.19 -8.86 -2.81
CA LEU A 72 0.20 -7.80 -2.85
C LEU A 72 0.84 -6.40 -2.73
N SER A 73 1.84 -6.25 -1.85
CA SER A 73 2.54 -4.99 -1.57
C SER A 73 3.28 -4.44 -2.80
N CYS A 74 3.95 -5.32 -3.55
CA CYS A 74 4.64 -5.01 -4.80
C CYS A 74 3.64 -4.76 -5.95
N ALA A 75 2.57 -5.57 -6.03
CA ALA A 75 1.58 -5.52 -7.10
C ALA A 75 0.66 -4.29 -7.04
N GLU A 76 0.15 -3.91 -5.86
CA GLU A 76 -0.69 -2.71 -5.67
C GLU A 76 0.05 -1.42 -6.06
N ARG A 77 1.38 -1.46 -6.06
CA ARG A 77 2.25 -0.34 -6.41
C ARG A 77 2.73 -0.37 -7.86
N GLY A 78 2.21 -1.30 -8.67
CA GLY A 78 2.53 -1.43 -10.09
C GLY A 78 3.97 -1.86 -10.39
N GLN A 79 4.66 -2.47 -9.41
CA GLN A 79 6.08 -2.82 -9.52
C GLN A 79 6.30 -4.26 -10.04
N CYS A 80 5.24 -4.94 -10.44
CA CYS A 80 5.30 -6.26 -11.05
C CYS A 80 4.09 -6.51 -11.96
N GLY A 81 4.17 -7.56 -12.79
CA GLY A 81 3.14 -7.90 -13.76
C GLY A 81 3.41 -9.25 -14.44
N THR A 82 2.82 -9.45 -15.61
CA THR A 82 2.92 -10.73 -16.35
C THR A 82 3.55 -10.52 -17.72
N ALA A 83 4.59 -11.30 -18.01
CA ALA A 83 5.20 -11.45 -19.33
C ALA A 83 4.87 -12.83 -19.94
N ALA A 84 5.29 -13.07 -21.18
CA ALA A 84 5.08 -14.37 -21.85
C ALA A 84 5.73 -15.55 -21.10
N SER A 85 6.77 -15.30 -20.29
CA SER A 85 7.45 -16.29 -19.44
C SER A 85 6.83 -16.47 -18.05
N GLY A 86 5.72 -15.79 -17.74
CA GLY A 86 5.10 -15.78 -16.41
C GLY A 86 5.25 -14.44 -15.68
N GLN A 87 5.13 -14.48 -14.36
CA GLN A 87 5.13 -13.27 -13.51
C GLN A 87 6.54 -12.67 -13.40
N VAL A 88 6.64 -11.34 -13.45
CA VAL A 88 7.90 -10.58 -13.43
C VAL A 88 7.82 -9.39 -12.48
N VAL A 89 8.93 -9.08 -11.83
CA VAL A 89 9.15 -7.81 -11.11
C VAL A 89 9.76 -6.79 -12.08
N LEU A 90 9.27 -5.57 -12.03
CA LEU A 90 9.69 -4.44 -12.87
C LEU A 90 10.70 -3.59 -12.07
N LEU A 91 11.87 -3.40 -12.67
CA LEU A 91 13.03 -2.76 -12.06
C LEU A 91 13.56 -1.63 -12.95
N ASN A 92 14.31 -0.70 -12.35
CA ASN A 92 15.06 0.32 -13.07
C ASN A 92 16.57 0.09 -12.88
N ARG A 93 17.34 0.04 -13.97
CA ARG A 93 18.78 -0.21 -13.94
C ARG A 93 19.58 0.97 -13.41
N ASP A 94 19.15 2.18 -13.74
CA ASP A 94 20.00 3.38 -13.72
C ASP A 94 19.85 4.15 -12.41
N ALA A 95 18.63 4.20 -11.86
CA ALA A 95 18.32 4.88 -10.61
C ALA A 95 17.21 4.17 -9.82
N PRO A 96 17.11 4.38 -8.49
CA PRO A 96 15.95 3.93 -7.75
C PRO A 96 14.70 4.71 -8.17
N ALA A 97 13.71 4.01 -8.72
CA ALA A 97 12.48 4.59 -9.26
C ALA A 97 11.28 3.63 -9.08
N VAL A 98 10.09 4.21 -8.90
CA VAL A 98 8.80 3.48 -8.93
C VAL A 98 8.12 3.55 -10.31
N SER A 99 8.77 4.14 -11.29
CA SER A 99 8.31 4.35 -12.66
C SER A 99 9.46 4.11 -13.65
N ASP A 100 9.15 4.17 -14.94
CA ASP A 100 10.16 4.16 -16.02
C ASP A 100 11.06 2.92 -15.99
N HIS A 101 10.46 1.79 -15.61
CA HIS A 101 11.11 0.48 -15.50
C HIS A 101 11.66 0.03 -16.86
N ASN A 102 12.95 -0.29 -16.89
CA ASN A 102 13.67 -0.72 -18.10
C ASN A 102 14.27 -2.13 -17.98
N VAL A 103 14.00 -2.84 -16.87
CA VAL A 103 14.35 -4.25 -16.68
C VAL A 103 13.15 -4.99 -16.11
N ALA A 104 12.79 -6.13 -16.71
CA ALA A 104 11.82 -7.07 -16.15
C ALA A 104 12.52 -8.39 -15.83
N VAL A 105 12.37 -8.87 -14.59
CA VAL A 105 13.03 -10.07 -14.05
C VAL A 105 11.97 -11.05 -13.54
N PRO A 106 12.08 -12.37 -13.76
CA PRO A 106 11.13 -13.34 -13.20
C PRO A 106 10.99 -13.19 -11.68
N VAL A 107 9.79 -13.44 -11.16
CA VAL A 107 9.62 -13.72 -9.73
C VAL A 107 10.48 -14.92 -9.32
N ASP A 108 10.75 -15.06 -8.02
CA ASP A 108 11.61 -16.08 -7.44
C ASP A 108 13.10 -16.03 -7.82
N THR A 109 13.50 -15.13 -8.72
CA THR A 109 14.92 -14.84 -8.99
C THR A 109 15.60 -14.40 -7.69
N VAL A 110 16.70 -15.08 -7.35
CA VAL A 110 17.55 -14.74 -6.21
C VAL A 110 18.70 -13.86 -6.70
N GLY A 111 19.00 -12.81 -5.94
CA GLY A 111 20.11 -11.89 -6.20
C GLY A 111 20.78 -11.43 -4.92
N THR A 112 21.88 -10.70 -5.05
CA THR A 112 22.67 -10.18 -3.93
C THR A 112 22.55 -8.66 -3.89
N VAL A 113 22.19 -8.09 -2.73
CA VAL A 113 22.15 -6.64 -2.54
C VAL A 113 23.57 -6.08 -2.55
N THR A 114 23.84 -5.07 -3.37
CA THR A 114 25.15 -4.41 -3.48
C THR A 114 25.15 -2.97 -2.98
N GLU A 115 23.99 -2.29 -2.97
CA GLU A 115 23.83 -0.91 -2.48
C GLU A 115 22.43 -0.75 -1.85
N LEU A 116 22.31 0.18 -0.89
CA LEU A 116 21.02 0.63 -0.35
C LEU A 116 20.86 2.14 -0.59
N ARG A 117 19.64 2.58 -0.89
CA ARG A 117 19.31 4.01 -0.97
C ARG A 117 17.88 4.30 -0.53
N GLY A 118 17.72 5.18 0.46
CA GLY A 118 16.43 5.78 0.76
C GLY A 118 16.11 6.88 -0.27
N VAL A 119 14.92 6.85 -0.86
CA VAL A 119 14.44 7.86 -1.81
C VAL A 119 13.04 8.31 -1.41
N GLU A 120 12.82 9.62 -1.37
CA GLU A 120 11.49 10.19 -1.24
C GLU A 120 10.71 9.97 -2.52
N VAL A 121 9.62 9.20 -2.44
CA VAL A 121 8.69 8.98 -3.53
C VAL A 121 7.36 9.64 -3.22
N ARG A 122 6.64 10.01 -4.28
CA ARG A 122 5.32 10.62 -4.18
C ARG A 122 4.28 9.66 -4.72
N GLU A 123 3.23 9.41 -3.94
CA GLU A 123 2.10 8.62 -4.42
C GLU A 123 1.29 9.40 -5.44
N ASN A 124 1.03 8.80 -6.60
CA ASN A 124 0.28 9.46 -7.67
C ASN A 124 -1.20 9.73 -7.32
N VAL A 125 -1.78 8.98 -6.38
CA VAL A 125 -3.22 9.06 -6.04
C VAL A 125 -3.48 10.04 -4.89
N SER A 126 -2.82 9.87 -3.74
CA SER A 126 -2.98 10.77 -2.58
C SER A 126 -2.13 12.05 -2.68
N GLY A 127 -1.08 12.03 -3.51
CA GLY A 127 -0.07 13.08 -3.55
C GLY A 127 0.89 13.08 -2.35
N GLN A 128 0.74 12.13 -1.41
CA GLN A 128 1.58 12.00 -0.21
C GLN A 128 3.02 11.65 -0.58
N GLN A 129 3.97 12.25 0.13
CA GLN A 129 5.39 11.87 0.06
C GLN A 129 5.73 10.92 1.20
N PHE A 130 6.56 9.93 0.91
CA PHE A 130 7.10 8.99 1.88
C PHE A 130 8.45 8.43 1.38
N THR A 131 9.31 8.03 2.31
CA THR A 131 10.62 7.46 1.97
C THR A 131 10.51 5.96 1.73
N VAL A 132 11.08 5.50 0.62
CA VAL A 132 11.22 4.07 0.29
C VAL A 132 12.69 3.71 0.27
N THR A 133 13.03 2.62 0.94
CA THR A 133 14.33 1.97 0.76
C THR A 133 14.32 1.21 -0.57
N PHE A 134 15.30 1.50 -1.40
CA PHE A 134 15.63 0.70 -2.57
C PHE A 134 16.92 -0.06 -2.33
N PHE A 135 16.98 -1.27 -2.89
CA PHE A 135 18.17 -2.10 -2.93
C PHE A 135 18.64 -2.15 -4.38
N LYS A 136 19.94 -1.95 -4.59
CA LYS A 136 20.59 -2.33 -5.84
C LYS A 136 20.93 -3.80 -5.73
N VAL A 137 20.44 -4.62 -6.65
CA VAL A 137 20.56 -6.07 -6.59
C VAL A 137 21.29 -6.57 -7.83
N PHE A 138 22.38 -7.31 -7.62
CA PHE A 138 23.04 -8.08 -8.66
C PHE A 138 22.24 -9.35 -8.98
N ILE A 139 21.90 -9.52 -10.26
CA ILE A 139 21.11 -10.63 -10.78
C ILE A 139 22.04 -11.57 -11.55
N PRO A 140 22.40 -12.75 -11.02
CA PRO A 140 23.44 -13.61 -11.59
C PRO A 140 23.10 -14.12 -12.99
N GLU A 141 21.84 -14.53 -13.21
CA GLU A 141 21.32 -15.00 -14.51
C GLU A 141 21.49 -13.99 -15.66
N ARG A 142 21.63 -12.71 -15.33
CA ARG A 142 21.74 -11.60 -16.29
C ARG A 142 23.09 -10.91 -16.25
N SER A 143 23.95 -11.25 -15.29
CA SER A 143 25.21 -10.55 -15.01
C SER A 143 25.04 -9.02 -14.95
N SER A 144 23.96 -8.57 -14.32
CA SER A 144 23.58 -7.15 -14.30
C SER A 144 22.98 -6.74 -12.95
N GLU A 145 23.20 -5.49 -12.55
CA GLU A 145 22.53 -4.89 -11.41
C GLU A 145 21.25 -4.14 -11.83
N ALA A 146 20.27 -4.06 -10.93
CA ALA A 146 19.13 -3.16 -11.04
C ALA A 146 18.61 -2.74 -9.66
N TRP A 147 17.92 -1.60 -9.59
CA TRP A 147 17.25 -1.11 -8.40
C TRP A 147 15.87 -1.76 -8.24
N VAL A 148 15.62 -2.31 -7.05
CA VAL A 148 14.33 -2.86 -6.61
C VAL A 148 13.89 -2.15 -5.32
N PRO A 149 12.63 -1.71 -5.20
CA PRO A 149 12.09 -1.20 -3.94
C PRO A 149 11.91 -2.33 -2.92
N GLN A 150 12.13 -2.04 -1.63
CA GLN A 150 12.11 -3.02 -0.53
C GLN A 150 10.86 -3.91 -0.49
N TRP A 151 9.69 -3.39 -0.88
CA TRP A 151 8.43 -4.15 -0.89
C TRP A 151 8.32 -5.22 -1.99
N CYS A 152 9.26 -5.30 -2.94
CA CYS A 152 9.31 -6.33 -3.98
C CYS A 152 10.39 -7.39 -3.72
N VAL A 153 10.95 -7.43 -2.50
CA VAL A 153 11.88 -8.48 -2.09
C VAL A 153 11.48 -9.11 -0.76
N THR A 154 11.91 -10.36 -0.59
CA THR A 154 11.98 -11.02 0.72
C THR A 154 13.40 -11.55 0.94
N SER A 155 13.75 -11.89 2.17
CA SER A 155 15.01 -12.60 2.43
C SER A 155 14.99 -13.94 1.68
N ALA A 156 16.03 -14.21 0.90
CA ALA A 156 16.24 -15.55 0.39
C ALA A 156 16.77 -16.38 1.57
N GLY A 157 15.88 -17.17 2.19
CA GLY A 157 16.21 -18.02 3.34
C GLY A 157 17.45 -18.87 3.08
N SER A 158 18.35 -18.85 4.05
CA SER A 158 19.59 -19.66 4.12
C SER A 158 19.31 -21.11 4.45
#